data_AF-A0A423FXC7-F1
#
_entry.id   AF-A0A423FXC7-F1
#
_cell.length_a   1.000
_cell.length_b   1.000
_cell.length_c   1.000
_cell.angle_alpha   90.00
_cell.angle_beta   90.00
_cell.angle_gamma   90.00
#
_symmetry.space_group_name_H-M   'P 1'
#
loop_
_entity.id
_entity.type
_entity.pdbx_description
1 polymer ?
#
loop_
_entity_poly.entity_id
_entity_poly.type
_entity_poly.pdbx_seq_one_letter_code
_entity_poly.pdbx_strand_id
1 'polypeptide(L)'
;MSGVGLQKSADERAANANKDIEESGLPDTVQKILKMIRELKQKIAEKQSEMQALMADQSMTPETKQTRMGALQATLSTLTASLLTATASLDKLTKNGNLSATQVQQASQLAMKG
;
A
#
# COMPACT_ATOMS: atom_id res chain seq x y z
N MET A 1 15.03 26.57 3.86
CA MET A 1 14.03 26.29 2.80
C MET A 1 14.13 24.82 2.37
N SER A 2 13.77 23.88 3.24
CA SER A 2 14.09 22.45 3.03
C SER A 2 12.86 21.52 2.89
N GLY A 3 11.64 22.05 3.04
CA GLY A 3 10.41 21.26 2.94
C GLY A 3 10.00 20.92 1.50
N VAL A 4 10.18 21.84 0.55
CA VAL A 4 9.76 21.65 -0.85
C VAL A 4 10.63 20.62 -1.59
N GLY A 5 11.91 20.52 -1.22
CA GLY A 5 12.84 19.56 -1.82
C GLY A 5 12.56 18.11 -1.41
N LEU A 6 12.27 17.87 -0.13
CA LEU A 6 11.87 16.53 0.34
C LEU A 6 10.51 16.10 -0.21
N GLN A 7 9.55 17.03 -0.29
CA GLN A 7 8.23 16.76 -0.86
C GLN A 7 8.37 16.32 -2.33
N LYS A 8 9.05 17.11 -3.16
CA LYS A 8 9.29 16.78 -4.58
C LYS A 8 10.00 15.45 -4.77
N SER A 9 11.02 15.14 -3.97
CA SER A 9 11.70 13.84 -4.07
C SER A 9 10.86 12.66 -3.57
N ALA A 10 9.89 12.87 -2.69
CA ALA A 10 8.92 11.84 -2.31
C ALA A 10 7.86 11.66 -3.42
N ASP A 11 7.38 12.76 -4.00
CA ASP A 11 6.45 12.77 -5.13
C ASP A 11 7.08 12.12 -6.39
N GLU A 12 8.34 12.39 -6.70
CA GLU A 12 9.06 11.77 -7.83
C GLU A 12 9.37 10.29 -7.61
N ARG A 13 9.61 9.86 -6.36
CA ARG A 13 9.73 8.44 -6.02
C ARG A 13 8.37 7.73 -6.11
N ALA A 14 7.29 8.38 -5.67
CA ALA A 14 5.94 7.85 -5.80
C ALA A 14 5.47 7.79 -7.26
N ALA A 15 5.85 8.79 -8.08
CA ALA A 15 5.61 8.81 -9.52
C ALA A 15 6.38 7.69 -10.24
N ASN A 16 7.66 7.49 -9.92
CA ASN A 16 8.42 6.35 -10.45
C ASN A 16 7.87 5.00 -9.96
N ALA A 17 7.41 4.91 -8.71
CA ALA A 17 6.91 3.68 -8.11
C ALA A 17 5.59 3.20 -8.71
N ASN A 18 4.84 4.06 -9.40
CA ASN A 18 3.56 3.73 -10.03
C ASN A 18 3.60 3.76 -11.57
N LYS A 19 4.77 4.02 -12.15
CA LYS A 19 4.92 4.16 -13.60
C LYS A 19 4.46 2.92 -14.37
N ASP A 20 4.71 1.73 -13.83
CA ASP A 20 4.23 0.45 -14.39
C ASP A 20 2.70 0.29 -14.37
N ILE A 21 2.01 0.96 -13.45
CA ILE A 21 0.54 1.03 -13.41
C ILE A 21 0.04 2.09 -14.40
N GLU A 22 0.71 3.23 -14.50
CA GLU A 22 0.33 4.35 -15.38
C GLU A 22 0.48 4.00 -16.86
N GLU A 23 1.57 3.31 -17.20
CA GLU A 23 1.90 2.88 -18.56
C GLU A 23 1.24 1.53 -18.91
N SER A 24 0.37 1.00 -18.03
CA SER A 24 -0.22 -0.33 -18.21
C SER A 24 -1.27 -0.41 -19.32
N GLY A 25 -1.87 0.72 -19.73
CA GLY A 25 -3.03 0.73 -20.61
C GLY A 25 -4.32 0.18 -19.96
N LEU A 26 -4.31 0.02 -18.62
CA LEU A 26 -5.52 -0.32 -17.87
C LEU A 26 -6.43 0.91 -17.71
N PRO A 27 -7.76 0.72 -17.57
CA PRO A 27 -8.66 1.83 -17.28
C PRO A 27 -8.29 2.58 -15.99
N ASP A 28 -8.51 3.90 -15.97
CA ASP A 28 -8.16 4.77 -14.84
C ASP A 28 -8.66 4.26 -13.48
N THR A 29 -9.88 3.73 -13.44
CA THR A 29 -10.47 3.17 -12.21
C THR A 29 -9.66 1.97 -11.69
N VAL A 30 -9.18 1.12 -12.60
CA VAL A 30 -8.34 -0.03 -12.25
C VAL A 30 -6.97 0.46 -11.78
N GLN A 31 -6.36 1.42 -12.49
CA GLN A 31 -5.09 2.02 -12.08
C GLN A 31 -5.16 2.65 -10.69
N LYS A 32 -6.23 3.39 -10.38
CA LYS A 32 -6.45 3.99 -9.06
C LYS A 32 -6.50 2.93 -7.95
N ILE A 33 -7.21 1.82 -8.17
CA ILE A 33 -7.28 0.72 -7.19
C ILE A 33 -5.92 0.04 -7.02
N LEU A 34 -5.19 -0.19 -8.11
CA LEU A 34 -3.84 -0.76 -8.04
C LEU A 34 -2.87 0.12 -7.24
N LYS A 35 -2.92 1.45 -7.47
CA LYS A 35 -2.14 2.42 -6.70
C LYS A 35 -2.49 2.37 -5.20
N MET A 36 -3.77 2.30 -4.85
CA MET A 36 -4.21 2.12 -3.46
C MET A 36 -3.69 0.82 -2.85
N ILE A 37 -3.77 -0.31 -3.58
CA ILE A 37 -3.25 -1.60 -3.11
C ILE A 37 -1.75 -1.50 -2.81
N ARG A 38 -0.97 -0.87 -3.70
CA ARG A 38 0.48 -0.70 -3.53
C ARG A 38 0.80 0.17 -2.32
N GLU A 39 0.13 1.30 -2.17
CA GLU A 39 0.30 2.20 -1.02
C GLU A 39 -0.05 1.50 0.30
N LEU A 40 -1.14 0.72 0.33
CA LEU A 40 -1.54 -0.04 1.52
C LEU A 40 -0.51 -1.10 1.90
N LYS A 41 0.04 -1.83 0.93
CA LYS A 41 1.12 -2.79 1.17
C LYS A 41 2.37 -2.13 1.74
N GLN A 42 2.78 -0.99 1.17
CA GLN A 42 3.92 -0.21 1.68
C GLN A 42 3.71 0.22 3.13
N LYS A 43 2.55 0.81 3.45
CA LYS A 43 2.21 1.21 4.82
C LYS A 43 2.16 0.02 5.79
N ILE A 44 1.67 -1.14 5.35
CA ILE A 44 1.68 -2.37 6.16
C ILE A 44 3.11 -2.80 6.46
N ALA A 45 3.98 -2.83 5.45
CA ALA A 45 5.39 -3.21 5.62
C ALA A 45 6.13 -2.24 6.56
N GLU A 46 5.91 -0.93 6.40
CA GLU A 46 6.44 0.11 7.30
C GLU A 46 5.99 -0.12 8.74
N LYS A 47 4.69 -0.36 8.97
CA LYS A 47 4.16 -0.59 10.32
C LYS A 47 4.62 -1.91 10.94
N GLN A 48 4.83 -2.95 10.13
CA GLN A 48 5.46 -4.19 10.59
C GLN A 48 6.93 -3.95 10.98
N SER A 49 7.66 -3.14 10.22
CA SER A 49 9.03 -2.75 10.57
C SER A 49 9.09 -1.92 11.84
N GLU A 50 8.18 -0.95 12.02
CA GLU A 50 8.05 -0.18 13.26
C GLU A 50 7.76 -1.08 14.47
N MET A 51 6.91 -2.09 14.28
CA MET A 51 6.61 -3.09 15.31
C MET A 51 7.86 -3.90 15.70
N GLN A 52 8.64 -4.34 14.72
CA GLN A 52 9.90 -5.07 14.96
C GLN A 52 10.95 -4.19 15.67
N ALA A 53 11.10 -2.94 15.23
CA ALA A 53 11.99 -1.98 15.85
C ALA A 53 11.60 -1.70 17.31
N LEU A 54 10.29 -1.52 17.57
CA LEU A 54 9.76 -1.35 18.92
C LEU A 54 10.03 -2.57 19.81
N MET A 55 9.94 -3.80 19.27
CA MET A 55 10.27 -5.00 20.02
C MET A 55 11.76 -5.05 20.37
N ALA A 56 12.64 -4.70 19.44
CA ALA A 56 14.09 -4.68 19.62
C ALA A 56 14.59 -3.54 20.54
N ASP A 57 13.83 -2.45 20.67
CA ASP A 57 14.21 -1.30 21.49
C ASP A 57 14.17 -1.64 22.99
N GLN A 58 15.33 -1.62 23.65
CA GLN A 58 15.47 -1.91 25.08
C GLN A 58 15.41 -0.65 25.96
N SER A 59 15.32 0.54 25.36
CA SER A 59 15.34 1.81 26.10
C SER A 59 14.01 2.18 26.75
N MET A 60 12.92 1.47 26.39
CA MET A 60 11.56 1.80 26.80
C MET A 60 11.07 0.98 27.99
N THR A 61 10.20 1.57 28.82
CA THR A 61 9.48 0.81 29.86
C THR A 61 8.51 -0.20 29.25
N PRO A 62 8.22 -1.31 29.96
CA PRO A 62 7.25 -2.30 29.50
C PRO A 62 5.87 -1.71 29.20
N GLU A 63 5.34 -0.81 30.05
CA GLU A 63 4.02 -0.21 29.80
C GLU A 63 4.02 0.63 28.53
N THR A 64 5.04 1.47 28.34
CA THR A 64 5.13 2.34 27.16
C THR A 64 5.24 1.50 25.89
N LYS A 65 6.03 0.42 25.92
CA LYS A 65 6.15 -0.53 24.81
C LYS A 65 4.80 -1.19 24.51
N GLN A 66 4.07 -1.64 25.53
CA GLN A 66 2.76 -2.27 25.36
C GLN A 66 1.71 -1.31 24.76
N THR A 67 1.64 -0.07 25.23
CA THR A 67 0.71 0.93 24.66
C THR A 67 1.01 1.20 23.18
N ARG A 68 2.29 1.39 22.82
CA ARG A 68 2.68 1.62 21.42
C ARG A 68 2.43 0.40 20.55
N MET A 69 2.67 -0.80 21.07
CA MET A 69 2.38 -2.06 20.39
C MET A 69 0.89 -2.17 20.05
N GLY A 70 0.01 -1.87 21.02
CA GLY A 70 -1.45 -1.89 20.81
C GLY A 70 -1.90 -0.90 19.73
N ALA A 71 -1.34 0.31 19.71
CA ALA A 71 -1.65 1.31 18.68
C ALA A 71 -1.19 0.86 17.28
N LEU A 72 0.01 0.26 17.17
CA LEU A 72 0.52 -0.31 15.92
C LEU A 72 -0.36 -1.47 15.43
N GLN A 73 -0.78 -2.37 16.32
CA GLN A 73 -1.68 -3.49 15.99
C GLN A 73 -3.05 -3.03 15.50
N ALA A 74 -3.64 -2.01 16.14
CA ALA A 74 -4.90 -1.42 15.69
C ALA A 74 -4.77 -0.79 14.30
N THR A 75 -3.68 -0.05 14.06
CA THR A 75 -3.39 0.56 12.76
C THR A 75 -3.21 -0.51 11.68
N LEU A 76 -2.45 -1.57 11.95
CA LEU A 76 -2.25 -2.68 11.02
C LEU A 76 -3.56 -3.40 10.68
N SER A 77 -4.44 -3.60 11.65
CA SER A 77 -5.77 -4.19 11.42
C SER A 77 -6.58 -3.36 10.41
N THR A 78 -6.61 -2.03 10.59
CA THR A 78 -7.30 -1.11 9.70
C THR A 78 -6.69 -1.09 8.29
N LEU A 79 -5.37 -1.07 8.18
CA LEU A 79 -4.67 -1.13 6.89
C LEU A 79 -4.94 -2.45 6.16
N THR A 80 -4.94 -3.57 6.88
CA THR A 80 -5.20 -4.90 6.33
C THR A 80 -6.65 -5.01 5.84
N ALA A 81 -7.62 -4.50 6.60
CA ALA A 81 -9.02 -4.44 6.17
C ALA A 81 -9.18 -3.59 4.89
N SER A 82 -8.52 -2.44 4.83
CA SER A 82 -8.52 -1.56 3.66
C SER A 82 -7.93 -2.25 2.42
N LEU A 83 -6.84 -3.02 2.60
CA LEU A 83 -6.20 -3.79 1.53
C LEU A 83 -7.15 -4.88 0.99
N LEU A 84 -7.85 -5.59 1.87
CA LEU A 84 -8.85 -6.57 1.49
C LEU A 84 -10.00 -5.92 0.69
N THR A 85 -10.49 -4.77 1.13
CA THR A 85 -11.53 -4.02 0.41
C THR A 85 -11.07 -3.56 -0.98
N ALA A 86 -9.86 -3.03 -1.09
CA ALA A 86 -9.30 -2.60 -2.38
C ALA A 86 -9.11 -3.80 -3.33
N THR A 87 -8.60 -4.93 -2.81
CA THR A 87 -8.43 -6.17 -3.58
C THR A 87 -9.78 -6.74 -4.05
N ALA A 88 -10.80 -6.73 -3.19
CA ALA A 88 -12.15 -7.16 -3.58
C ALA A 88 -12.79 -6.22 -4.62
N SER A 89 -12.49 -4.92 -4.57
CA SER A 89 -12.94 -3.96 -5.57
C SER A 89 -12.29 -4.20 -6.92
N LEU A 90 -10.99 -4.53 -6.94
CA LEU A 90 -10.28 -4.93 -8.15
C LEU A 90 -10.88 -6.21 -8.75
N ASP A 91 -11.12 -7.23 -7.93
CA ASP A 91 -11.72 -8.51 -8.37
C ASP A 91 -13.13 -8.33 -8.97
N LYS A 92 -13.93 -7.41 -8.41
CA LYS A 92 -15.23 -7.05 -9.01
C LYS A 92 -15.06 -6.41 -10.38
N LEU A 93 -14.07 -5.54 -10.56
CA LEU A 93 -13.81 -4.91 -11.85
C LEU A 93 -13.32 -5.92 -12.88
N THR A 94 -12.47 -6.88 -12.52
CA THR A 94 -12.02 -7.93 -13.46
C THR A 94 -13.15 -8.86 -13.88
N LYS A 95 -14.15 -9.07 -13.01
CA LYS A 95 -15.30 -9.95 -13.28
C LYS A 95 -16.49 -9.28 -13.96
N ASN A 96 -16.53 -7.95 -14.07
CA ASN A 96 -17.69 -7.23 -14.61
C ASN A 96 -17.81 -7.27 -16.15
N GLY A 97 -16.85 -7.88 -16.85
CA GLY A 97 -16.85 -8.03 -18.31
C GLY A 97 -16.33 -6.82 -19.09
N ASN A 98 -15.95 -5.72 -18.43
CA ASN A 98 -15.47 -4.50 -19.09
C ASN A 98 -13.95 -4.52 -19.38
N LEU A 99 -13.24 -5.55 -18.93
CA LEU A 99 -11.81 -5.73 -19.15
C LEU A 99 -11.59 -6.91 -20.11
N SER A 100 -10.69 -6.72 -21.07
CA SER A 100 -10.19 -7.84 -21.88
C SER A 100 -9.38 -8.83 -21.03
N ALA A 101 -9.24 -10.07 -21.50
CA ALA A 101 -8.45 -11.10 -20.81
C ALA A 101 -7.02 -10.63 -20.53
N THR A 102 -6.38 -9.95 -21.48
CA THR A 102 -5.04 -9.36 -21.31
C THR A 102 -5.01 -8.31 -20.20
N GLN A 103 -6.01 -7.44 -20.13
CA GLN A 103 -6.11 -6.43 -19.07
C GLN A 103 -6.37 -7.06 -17.70
N VAL A 104 -7.18 -8.13 -17.63
CA VAL A 104 -7.36 -8.90 -16.38
C VAL A 104 -6.02 -9.48 -15.93
N GLN A 105 -5.27 -10.13 -16.82
CA GLN A 105 -3.95 -10.68 -16.48
C GLN A 105 -2.97 -9.60 -16.02
N GLN A 106 -2.96 -8.45 -16.69
CA GLN A 106 -2.07 -7.34 -16.34
C GLN A 106 -2.44 -6.71 -14.99
N ALA A 107 -3.73 -6.52 -14.71
CA ALA A 107 -4.20 -6.04 -13.41
C ALA A 107 -3.82 -7.01 -12.28
N SER A 108 -3.95 -8.32 -12.49
CA SER A 108 -3.53 -9.34 -11.52
C SER A 108 -2.02 -9.31 -11.27
N GLN A 109 -1.20 -9.20 -12.32
CA GLN A 109 0.27 -9.09 -12.18
C GLN A 109 0.68 -7.84 -11.40
N LEU A 110 0.08 -6.69 -11.70
CA LEU A 110 0.37 -5.43 -11.02
C LEU A 110 -0.11 -5.44 -9.55
N ALA A 111 -1.24 -6.09 -9.25
CA ALA A 111 -1.73 -6.22 -7.87
C ALA A 111 -0.80 -7.09 -7.01
N MET A 112 -0.23 -8.14 -7.60
CA MET A 112 0.77 -8.97 -6.92
C MET A 112 2.09 -8.22 -6.71
N LYS A 113 2.44 -7.32 -7.63
CA LYS A 113 3.66 -6.51 -7.58
C LYS A 113 3.50 -5.30 -6.64
N GLY A 114 3.89 -5.50 -5.39
CA GLY A 114 3.94 -4.47 -4.36
C GLY A 114 4.51 -5.04 -3.09
#